data_AF-A0A4Q2YJB9-F1
#
_entry.id   AF-A0A4Q2YJB9-F1
#
_cell.length_a   1.000
_cell.length_b   1.000
_cell.length_c   1.000
_cell.angle_alpha   90.00
_cell.angle_beta   90.00
_cell.angle_gamma   90.00
#
_symmetry.space_group_name_H-M   'P 1'
#
loop_
_entity.id
_entity.type
_entity.pdbx_description
1 polymer ?
#
loop_
_entity_poly.entity_id
_entity_poly.type
_entity_poly.pdbx_seq_one_letter_code
_entity_poly.pdbx_strand_id
1 'polypeptide(L)'
;MKDISSTDTSRPSSQRSPRGFALVVTLLLMVLMTLIAVGLLGLSSVELRKQVGVQSGATARANAKLGLMMALGELQNELGDDRRVSADASIFQDTKNPAAVGVWNGWSPNLTARSNVSTTPRVDYATPKQQDGFRGWLVSSPEPKDTLELGWHN
;
A
#
# COMPACT_ATOMS: atom_id res chain seq x y z
N MET A 1 104.98 -30.26 35.96
CA MET A 1 103.53 -30.30 36.33
C MET A 1 102.92 -29.00 35.82
N LYS A 2 102.00 -29.04 34.83
CA LYS A 2 100.53 -28.93 35.02
C LYS A 2 100.19 -27.59 35.71
N ASP A 3 99.52 -26.64 35.06
CA ASP A 3 98.09 -26.75 34.77
C ASP A 3 97.59 -25.91 33.58
N ILE A 4 96.48 -26.41 33.04
CA ILE A 4 95.73 -26.02 31.86
C ILE A 4 94.55 -25.20 32.41
N SER A 5 94.42 -23.91 32.11
CA SER A 5 93.21 -23.15 32.46
C SER A 5 92.15 -23.33 31.37
N SER A 6 91.16 -24.17 31.65
CA SER A 6 89.90 -24.23 30.91
C SER A 6 88.93 -23.17 31.44
N THR A 7 88.42 -22.29 30.57
CA THR A 7 87.22 -21.47 30.81
C THR A 7 86.56 -21.23 29.44
N ASP A 8 85.67 -22.12 29.01
CA ASP A 8 84.22 -22.17 29.25
C ASP A 8 83.44 -21.38 28.18
N THR A 9 83.04 -22.12 27.14
CA THR A 9 82.20 -21.64 26.05
C THR A 9 80.74 -21.74 26.50
N SER A 10 80.21 -20.67 27.07
CA SER A 10 78.79 -20.55 27.43
C SER A 10 77.90 -20.63 26.18
N ARG A 11 77.22 -21.76 25.98
CA ARG A 11 76.21 -21.95 24.93
C ARG A 11 74.93 -21.18 25.28
N PRO A 12 74.29 -20.45 24.35
CA PRO A 12 73.00 -19.85 24.60
C PRO A 12 71.93 -20.95 24.75
N SER A 13 71.25 -20.95 25.88
CA SER A 13 70.08 -21.79 26.12
C SER A 13 68.91 -21.29 25.27
N SER A 14 68.49 -22.08 24.28
CA SER A 14 67.29 -21.77 23.50
C SER A 14 66.07 -21.84 24.43
N GLN A 15 65.53 -20.69 24.82
CA GLN A 15 64.25 -20.62 25.52
C GLN A 15 63.16 -21.15 24.58
N ARG A 16 62.66 -22.36 24.86
CA ARG A 16 61.47 -22.90 24.18
C ARG A 16 60.28 -22.07 24.61
N SER A 17 59.76 -21.23 23.71
CA SER A 17 58.49 -20.55 23.89
C SER A 17 57.40 -21.60 24.11
N PRO A 18 56.47 -21.43 25.07
CA PRO A 18 55.36 -22.37 25.25
C PRO A 18 54.49 -22.37 23.99
N ARG A 19 54.65 -23.42 23.19
CA ARG A 19 53.88 -23.68 21.95
C ARG A 19 52.50 -24.18 22.36
N GLY A 20 51.57 -23.26 22.57
CA GLY A 20 50.19 -23.58 22.92
C GLY A 20 49.33 -22.36 23.26
N PHE A 21 49.92 -21.29 23.81
CA PHE A 21 49.17 -20.10 24.22
C PHE A 21 48.51 -19.36 23.05
N ALA A 22 49.18 -19.26 21.90
CA ALA A 22 48.61 -18.63 20.71
C ALA A 22 47.35 -19.35 20.21
N LEU A 23 47.30 -20.68 20.31
CA LEU A 23 46.12 -21.48 19.92
C LEU A 23 44.93 -21.20 20.83
N VAL A 24 45.18 -21.04 22.14
CA VAL A 24 44.12 -20.69 23.10
C VAL A 24 43.56 -19.31 22.78
N VAL A 25 44.43 -18.33 22.50
CA VAL A 25 44.00 -16.98 22.13
C VAL A 25 43.21 -16.97 20.82
N THR A 26 43.63 -17.71 19.79
CA THR A 26 42.88 -17.77 18.52
C THR A 26 41.56 -18.49 18.67
N LEU A 27 41.49 -19.56 19.49
CA LEU A 27 40.23 -20.26 19.77
C LEU A 27 39.25 -19.34 20.51
N LEU A 28 39.71 -18.63 21.54
CA LEU A 28 38.88 -17.65 22.26
C LEU A 28 38.40 -16.52 21.34
N LEU A 29 39.28 -16.02 20.47
CA LEU A 29 38.93 -14.98 19.50
C LEU A 29 37.88 -15.48 18.48
N MET A 30 38.06 -16.70 17.94
CA MET A 30 37.09 -17.29 17.03
C MET A 30 35.74 -17.50 17.71
N VAL A 31 35.71 -18.03 18.93
CA VAL A 31 34.46 -18.22 19.70
C VAL A 31 33.79 -16.88 20.00
N LEU A 32 34.54 -15.85 20.36
CA LEU A 32 33.99 -14.51 20.55
C LEU A 32 33.37 -13.96 19.25
N MET A 33 34.09 -14.08 18.14
CA MET A 33 33.62 -13.63 16.82
C MET A 33 32.36 -14.37 16.39
N THR A 34 32.28 -15.68 16.61
CA THR A 34 31.10 -16.45 16.24
C THR A 34 29.89 -16.09 17.10
N LEU A 35 30.06 -15.85 18.40
CA LEU A 35 28.98 -15.39 19.27
C LEU A 35 28.42 -14.03 18.83
N ILE A 36 29.30 -13.08 18.50
CA ILE A 36 28.89 -11.77 17.98
C ILE A 36 28.16 -11.94 16.64
N ALA A 37 28.69 -12.76 15.74
CA ALA A 37 28.08 -13.01 14.43
C ALA A 37 26.67 -13.61 14.57
N VAL A 38 26.47 -14.60 15.44
CA VAL A 38 25.16 -15.22 15.69
C VAL A 38 24.20 -14.21 16.33
N GLY A 39 24.67 -13.40 17.29
CA GLY A 39 23.85 -12.34 17.90
C GLY A 39 23.35 -11.32 16.88
N LEU A 40 24.24 -10.83 16.01
CA LEU A 40 23.90 -9.88 14.95
C LEU A 40 22.99 -10.51 13.89
N LEU A 41 23.22 -11.77 13.52
CA LEU A 41 22.35 -12.50 12.59
C LEU A 41 20.94 -12.66 13.16
N GLY A 42 20.82 -12.94 14.46
CA GLY A 42 19.54 -12.99 15.17
C GLY A 42 18.80 -11.66 15.12
N LEU A 43 19.48 -10.56 15.41
CA LEU A 43 18.90 -9.21 15.35
C LEU A 43 18.47 -8.84 13.93
N SER A 44 19.32 -9.08 12.93
CA SER A 44 19.01 -8.85 11.51
C SER A 44 17.78 -9.65 11.08
N SER A 45 17.67 -10.91 11.51
CA SER A 45 16.51 -11.76 11.22
C SER A 45 15.21 -11.23 11.84
N VAL A 46 15.28 -10.68 13.06
CA VAL A 46 14.11 -10.04 13.72
C VAL A 46 13.71 -8.77 12.99
N GLU A 47 14.67 -7.94 12.59
CA GLU A 47 14.43 -6.70 11.87
C GLU A 47 13.79 -6.96 10.50
N LEU A 48 14.31 -7.92 9.73
CA LEU A 48 13.72 -8.33 8.45
C LEU A 48 12.26 -8.80 8.62
N ARG A 49 11.96 -9.57 9.68
CA ARG A 49 10.57 -9.97 9.98
C ARG A 49 9.68 -8.78 10.30
N LYS A 50 10.18 -7.77 11.01
CA LYS A 50 9.43 -6.53 11.29
C LYS A 50 9.18 -5.72 10.03
N GLN A 51 10.17 -5.61 9.15
CA GLN A 51 10.07 -4.86 7.90
C GLN A 51 8.94 -5.36 6.99
N VAL A 52 8.67 -6.68 6.96
CA VAL A 52 7.54 -7.25 6.19
C VAL A 52 6.19 -6.70 6.68
N GLY A 53 6.01 -6.54 7.99
CA GLY A 53 4.79 -5.95 8.56
C GLY A 53 4.62 -4.47 8.21
N VAL A 54 5.72 -3.70 8.28
CA VAL A 54 5.70 -2.28 7.90
C VAL A 54 5.41 -2.12 6.41
N GLN A 55 6.03 -2.94 5.56
CA GLN A 55 5.86 -2.90 4.11
C GLN A 55 4.43 -3.23 3.70
N SER A 56 3.85 -4.32 4.24
CA SER A 56 2.45 -4.68 3.95
C SER A 56 1.47 -3.60 4.38
N GLY A 57 1.67 -2.99 5.55
CA GLY A 57 0.88 -1.85 6.01
C GLY A 57 1.05 -0.60 5.14
N ALA A 58 2.24 -0.34 4.59
CA ALA A 58 2.47 0.76 3.66
C ALA A 58 1.75 0.53 2.34
N THR A 59 1.85 -0.69 1.78
CA THR A 59 1.16 -1.09 0.55
C THR A 59 -0.36 -1.03 0.70
N ALA A 60 -0.92 -1.52 1.80
CA ALA A 60 -2.36 -1.43 2.06
C ALA A 60 -2.87 0.02 2.09
N ARG A 61 -2.12 0.92 2.73
CA ARG A 61 -2.44 2.36 2.75
C ARG A 61 -2.31 2.99 1.37
N ALA A 62 -1.32 2.60 0.57
CA ALA A 62 -1.17 3.08 -0.80
C ALA A 62 -2.36 2.65 -1.67
N ASN A 63 -2.79 1.39 -1.57
CA ASN A 63 -3.97 0.88 -2.27
C ASN A 63 -5.26 1.59 -1.82
N ALA A 64 -5.42 1.84 -0.52
CA ALA A 64 -6.56 2.60 0.00
C ALA A 64 -6.59 4.05 -0.53
N LYS A 65 -5.43 4.71 -0.61
CA LYS A 65 -5.32 6.05 -1.21
C LYS A 65 -5.65 6.04 -2.70
N LEU A 66 -5.17 5.03 -3.43
CA LEU A 66 -5.53 4.85 -4.84
C LEU A 66 -7.04 4.66 -5.00
N GLY A 67 -7.66 3.79 -4.20
CA GLY A 67 -9.11 3.58 -4.18
C GLY A 67 -9.87 4.86 -3.91
N LEU A 68 -9.43 5.66 -2.93
CA LEU A 68 -10.03 6.96 -2.62
C LEU A 68 -9.89 7.96 -3.78
N MET A 69 -8.72 8.05 -4.40
CA MET A 69 -8.51 8.95 -5.54
C MET A 69 -9.39 8.56 -6.73
N MET A 70 -9.56 7.25 -7.00
CA MET A 70 -10.47 6.77 -8.04
C MET A 70 -11.92 7.11 -7.70
N ALA A 71 -12.36 6.83 -6.46
CA ALA A 71 -13.72 7.14 -6.01
C ALA A 71 -14.03 8.64 -6.07
N LEU A 72 -13.07 9.49 -5.72
CA LEU A 72 -13.21 10.94 -5.82
C LEU A 72 -13.25 11.41 -7.29
N GLY A 73 -12.45 10.80 -8.16
CA GLY A 73 -12.48 11.06 -9.60
C GLY A 73 -13.83 10.70 -10.22
N GLU A 74 -14.38 9.54 -9.87
CA GLU A 74 -15.71 9.10 -10.29
C GLU A 74 -16.79 10.06 -9.78
N LEU A 75 -16.73 10.43 -8.50
CA LEU A 75 -17.66 11.39 -7.90
C LEU A 75 -17.61 12.75 -8.63
N GLN A 76 -16.42 13.24 -8.98
CA GLN A 76 -16.27 14.49 -9.73
C GLN A 76 -16.72 14.35 -11.20
N ASN A 77 -16.51 13.21 -11.83
CA ASN A 77 -17.00 12.95 -13.18
C ASN A 77 -18.54 13.00 -13.22
N GLU A 78 -19.18 12.37 -12.22
CA GLU A 78 -20.63 12.27 -12.15
C GLU A 78 -21.27 13.56 -11.62
N LEU A 79 -20.75 14.18 -10.56
CA LEU A 79 -21.33 15.36 -9.89
C LEU A 79 -20.64 16.70 -10.20
N GLY A 80 -19.60 16.73 -11.03
CA GLY A 80 -18.79 17.94 -11.24
C GLY A 80 -19.42 19.03 -12.12
N ASP A 81 -20.47 18.71 -12.89
CA ASP A 81 -21.24 19.71 -13.62
C ASP A 81 -22.25 20.35 -12.67
N ASP A 82 -22.28 21.68 -12.56
CA ASP A 82 -23.16 22.40 -11.64
C ASP A 82 -24.67 22.17 -11.90
N ARG A 83 -25.01 21.54 -13.03
CA ARG A 83 -26.39 21.18 -13.39
C ARG A 83 -26.76 19.76 -12.96
N ARG A 84 -25.98 19.11 -12.10
CA ARG A 84 -26.29 17.74 -11.64
C ARG A 84 -27.39 17.76 -10.59
N VAL A 85 -28.28 16.77 -10.68
CA VAL A 85 -29.31 16.52 -9.69
C VAL A 85 -28.98 15.21 -9.00
N SER A 86 -28.84 15.23 -7.68
CA SER A 86 -28.71 14.02 -6.86
C SER A 86 -29.95 13.85 -6.00
N ALA A 87 -30.34 12.59 -5.81
CA ALA A 87 -31.42 12.24 -4.90
C ALA A 87 -31.17 10.86 -4.32
N ASP A 88 -31.47 10.74 -3.03
CA ASP A 88 -31.46 9.48 -2.32
C ASP A 88 -32.64 8.60 -2.76
N ALA A 89 -32.44 7.27 -2.82
CA ALA A 89 -33.48 6.32 -3.22
C ALA A 89 -34.65 6.21 -2.24
N SER A 90 -34.51 6.68 -1.00
CA SER A 90 -35.57 6.77 0.03
C SER A 90 -36.74 7.67 -0.37
N ILE A 91 -36.62 8.45 -1.45
CA ILE A 91 -37.77 9.12 -2.05
C ILE A 91 -38.84 8.13 -2.56
N PHE A 92 -38.46 6.86 -2.80
CA PHE A 92 -39.36 5.80 -3.22
C PHE A 92 -39.77 4.94 -2.02
N GLN A 93 -41.07 4.64 -1.91
CA GLN A 93 -41.63 3.88 -0.78
C GLN A 93 -41.17 2.42 -0.74
N ASP A 94 -40.87 1.81 -1.91
CA ASP A 94 -40.50 0.40 -2.06
C ASP A 94 -39.02 0.18 -2.43
N THR A 95 -38.12 1.07 -1.98
CA THR A 95 -36.69 0.95 -2.31
C THR A 95 -36.00 -0.18 -1.55
N LYS A 96 -35.21 -1.00 -2.26
CA LYS A 96 -34.35 -2.03 -1.65
C LYS A 96 -33.09 -1.46 -1.01
N ASN A 97 -32.67 -0.26 -1.43
CA ASN A 97 -31.46 0.38 -0.97
C ASN A 97 -31.71 1.87 -0.68
N PRO A 98 -32.29 2.21 0.49
CA PRO A 98 -32.64 3.58 0.84
C PRO A 98 -31.45 4.47 1.14
N ALA A 99 -30.21 3.97 1.09
CA ALA A 99 -29.00 4.79 1.24
C ALA A 99 -28.28 5.04 -0.09
N ALA A 100 -28.78 4.45 -1.19
CA ALA A 100 -28.22 4.68 -2.51
C ALA A 100 -28.60 6.06 -3.02
N VAL A 101 -27.61 6.81 -3.52
CA VAL A 101 -27.81 8.13 -4.10
C VAL A 101 -27.70 8.01 -5.62
N GLY A 102 -28.76 8.38 -6.34
CA GLY A 102 -28.75 8.41 -7.79
C GLY A 102 -28.30 9.78 -8.32
N VAL A 103 -27.77 9.79 -9.54
CA VAL A 103 -27.37 11.01 -10.25
C VAL A 103 -28.12 11.13 -11.58
N TRP A 104 -28.63 12.32 -11.84
CA TRP A 104 -29.32 12.67 -13.07
C TRP A 104 -28.71 13.91 -13.74
N ASN A 105 -28.83 13.96 -15.06
CA ASN A 105 -28.71 15.18 -15.84
C ASN A 105 -29.73 16.22 -15.37
N GLY A 106 -29.34 17.49 -15.31
CA GLY A 106 -30.27 18.59 -15.04
C GLY A 106 -30.83 19.21 -16.31
N TRP A 107 -31.72 20.18 -16.12
CA TRP A 107 -32.44 20.88 -17.17
C TRP A 107 -31.83 22.26 -17.47
N SER A 108 -31.75 22.64 -18.75
CA SER A 108 -31.45 24.02 -19.15
C SER A 108 -32.19 24.39 -20.45
N PRO A 109 -33.34 25.08 -20.37
CA PRO A 109 -34.26 25.27 -21.50
C PRO A 109 -33.69 26.19 -22.58
N ASN A 110 -32.93 27.21 -22.18
CA ASN A 110 -32.30 28.15 -23.10
C ASN A 110 -31.02 27.60 -23.74
N LEU A 111 -30.40 26.56 -23.16
CA LEU A 111 -29.21 25.94 -23.73
C LEU A 111 -29.59 24.98 -24.85
N THR A 112 -30.63 24.15 -24.63
CA THR A 112 -31.17 23.25 -25.67
C THR A 112 -31.72 24.00 -26.88
N ALA A 113 -32.22 25.23 -26.69
CA ALA A 113 -32.72 26.09 -27.76
C ALA A 113 -31.61 26.90 -28.47
N ARG A 114 -30.41 27.02 -27.89
CA ARG A 114 -29.31 27.88 -28.40
C ARG A 114 -28.02 27.11 -28.73
N SER A 115 -27.91 25.83 -28.38
CA SER A 115 -26.73 25.03 -28.69
C SER A 115 -26.84 24.42 -30.08
N ASN A 116 -25.91 24.74 -30.98
CA ASN A 116 -25.69 24.02 -32.25
C ASN A 116 -24.98 22.67 -32.04
N VAL A 117 -24.97 22.16 -30.80
CA VAL A 117 -24.20 21.00 -30.36
C VAL A 117 -25.17 19.83 -30.23
N SER A 118 -25.08 18.86 -31.15
CA SER A 118 -25.97 17.69 -31.21
C SER A 118 -25.77 16.69 -30.06
N THR A 119 -24.76 16.90 -29.21
CA THR A 119 -24.34 15.96 -28.16
C THR A 119 -24.93 16.24 -26.78
N THR A 120 -25.79 17.25 -26.62
CA THR A 120 -26.54 17.43 -25.35
C THR A 120 -27.89 16.72 -25.49
N PRO A 121 -28.11 15.57 -24.82
CA PRO A 121 -29.40 14.89 -24.88
C PRO A 121 -30.49 15.84 -24.41
N ARG A 122 -31.53 16.04 -25.22
CA ARG A 122 -32.72 16.80 -24.84
C ARG A 122 -33.49 15.95 -23.84
N VAL A 123 -33.17 16.08 -22.56
CA VAL A 123 -33.92 15.39 -21.52
C VAL A 123 -35.32 15.99 -21.44
N ASP A 124 -36.31 15.22 -21.88
CA ASP A 124 -37.72 15.59 -21.82
C ASP A 124 -38.36 15.05 -20.54
N TYR A 125 -38.52 15.94 -19.56
CA TYR A 125 -39.13 15.61 -18.28
C TYR A 125 -40.68 15.63 -18.31
N ALA A 126 -41.31 15.94 -19.46
CA ALA A 126 -42.78 15.95 -19.60
C ALA A 126 -43.38 14.54 -19.80
N THR A 127 -42.56 13.58 -20.21
CA THR A 127 -42.85 12.14 -20.10
C THR A 127 -42.36 11.62 -18.75
N PRO A 128 -43.18 10.88 -17.97
CA PRO A 128 -42.73 10.31 -16.70
C PRO A 128 -41.52 9.39 -16.93
N LYS A 129 -40.34 9.88 -16.50
CA LYS A 129 -39.03 9.20 -16.43
C LYS A 129 -38.87 8.01 -17.39
N GLN A 130 -38.78 8.26 -18.68
CA GLN A 130 -37.92 7.42 -19.50
C GLN A 130 -36.46 7.79 -19.16
N GLN A 131 -35.57 6.81 -19.13
CA GLN A 131 -34.22 6.86 -18.54
C GLN A 131 -33.24 7.86 -19.19
N ASP A 132 -33.68 8.69 -20.13
CA ASP A 132 -32.89 9.71 -20.79
C ASP A 132 -32.46 10.78 -19.77
N GLY A 133 -31.36 10.54 -19.06
CA GLY A 133 -30.84 11.47 -18.07
C GLY A 133 -30.28 10.83 -16.81
N PHE A 134 -30.62 9.57 -16.51
CA PHE A 134 -29.99 8.86 -15.41
C PHE A 134 -28.55 8.51 -15.75
N ARG A 135 -27.62 8.81 -14.84
CA ARG A 135 -26.20 8.51 -15.04
C ARG A 135 -25.74 7.28 -14.28
N GLY A 136 -26.26 7.08 -13.06
CA GLY A 136 -25.88 5.93 -12.24
C GLY A 136 -26.13 6.16 -10.75
N TRP A 137 -25.89 5.11 -9.97
CA TRP A 137 -25.91 5.13 -8.52
C TRP A 137 -24.50 5.36 -7.97
N LEU A 138 -24.35 6.27 -7.00
CA LEU A 138 -23.11 6.54 -6.29
C LEU A 138 -22.86 5.47 -5.22
N VAL A 139 -22.62 4.24 -5.68
CA VAL A 139 -22.34 3.08 -4.83
C VAL A 139 -21.00 2.44 -5.21
N SER A 140 -20.28 1.92 -4.24
CA SER A 140 -19.04 1.18 -4.51
C SER A 140 -19.38 -0.20 -5.06
N SER A 141 -19.02 -0.47 -6.31
CA SER A 141 -19.03 -1.82 -6.91
C SER A 141 -17.68 -2.15 -7.55
N PRO A 142 -17.22 -3.41 -7.52
CA PRO A 142 -16.07 -3.85 -8.31
C PRO A 142 -16.28 -3.69 -9.81
N GLU A 143 -17.52 -3.82 -10.30
CA GLU A 143 -17.88 -3.68 -11.70
C GLU A 143 -18.71 -2.39 -11.91
N PRO A 144 -18.30 -1.48 -12.80
CA PRO A 144 -19.02 -0.22 -13.04
C PRO A 144 -20.46 -0.40 -13.56
N LYS A 145 -20.76 -1.51 -14.23
CA LYS A 145 -22.10 -1.76 -14.79
C LYS A 145 -23.14 -2.00 -13.70
N ASP A 146 -22.73 -2.57 -12.58
CA ASP A 146 -23.61 -2.86 -11.45
C ASP A 146 -24.16 -1.59 -10.80
N THR A 147 -23.43 -0.46 -10.93
CA THR A 147 -23.89 0.84 -10.42
C THR A 147 -25.00 1.44 -11.28
N LEU A 148 -25.20 0.94 -12.49
CA LEU A 148 -26.32 1.32 -13.37
C LEU A 148 -27.53 0.43 -13.14
N GLU A 149 -27.28 -0.86 -12.93
CA GLU A 149 -28.30 -1.91 -12.82
C GLU A 149 -28.71 -2.23 -11.37
N LEU A 150 -28.28 -1.42 -10.40
CA LEU A 150 -28.60 -1.60 -8.99
C LEU A 150 -30.12 -1.78 -8.83
N GLY A 151 -30.58 -2.95 -8.36
CA GLY A 151 -31.99 -3.27 -8.22
C GLY A 151 -32.67 -2.38 -7.17
N TRP A 152 -33.13 -1.20 -7.58
CA TRP A 152 -33.66 -0.16 -6.69
C TRP A 152 -35.18 -0.25 -6.50
N HIS A 153 -35.88 -1.02 -7.33
CA HIS A 153 -37.31 -1.31 -7.18
C HIS A 153 -37.58 -2.83 -7.14
N ASN A 154 -38.76 -3.21 -6.62
CA ASN A 154 -39.30 -4.57 -6.75
C ASN A 154 -39.98 -4.77 -8.11
#